data_AF-A0A2Z2P8M0-F1
#
_entry.id   AF-A0A2Z2P8M0-F1
#
_cell.length_a   1.000
_cell.length_b   1.000
_cell.length_c   1.000
_cell.angle_alpha   90.00
_cell.angle_beta   90.00
_cell.angle_gamma   90.00
#
_symmetry.space_group_name_H-M   'P 1'
#
loop_
_entity.id
_entity.type
_entity.pdbx_description
1 polymer ?
#
loop_
_entity_poly.entity_id
_entity_poly.type
_entity_poly.pdbx_seq_one_letter_code
_entity_poly.pdbx_strand_id
1 'polypeptide(L)'
;MAAPALPQGGSAATTAASADSRAAAPEEFRMWIDARAGTGEPVHWVSEGAIYEYPTGRKLFGMIGFDSSRVFWPAKPGDPVVHLTRKTYAYTDPETGEILTEYNGRKVDPIAYPYQMISYRYENGRIYGDVEQGVAPAVQKIEAKTGMAWRWMGKDTLAITAPVFLDFPLPGGGRYEAWENYDFFIHRAGTNAEPHQMAWQRYGALPPFAGKGQAIYHLLSWRVESNAALPPRLRAWAEREKPMWLNPPRDLDEIRALQKGEAVQGWAR
;
A
#
# COMPACT_ATOMS: atom_id res chain seq x y z
N MET A 1 -77.56 4.24 7.62
CA MET A 1 -76.92 3.94 6.32
C MET A 1 -75.62 4.73 6.27
N ALA A 2 -74.51 4.01 6.22
CA ALA A 2 -73.16 4.53 6.51
C ALA A 2 -72.51 5.18 5.28
N ALA A 3 -71.68 6.19 5.54
CA ALA A 3 -70.90 6.94 4.56
C ALA A 3 -69.80 6.09 3.90
N PRO A 4 -69.39 6.39 2.65
CA PRO A 4 -68.31 5.68 1.99
C PRO A 4 -66.94 6.19 2.47
N ALA A 5 -66.05 5.25 2.79
CA ALA A 5 -64.65 5.50 3.14
C ALA A 5 -63.79 5.70 1.88
N LEU A 6 -62.88 6.69 1.92
CA LEU A 6 -61.83 6.91 0.94
C LEU A 6 -60.72 5.85 1.08
N PRO A 7 -60.12 5.35 -0.01
CA PRO A 7 -58.97 4.47 0.09
C PRO A 7 -57.70 5.28 0.41
N GLN A 8 -57.03 4.91 1.50
CA GLN A 8 -55.66 5.33 1.79
C GLN A 8 -54.70 4.59 0.86
N GLY A 9 -54.25 5.26 -0.20
CA GLY A 9 -53.11 4.82 -1.01
C GLY A 9 -51.82 5.13 -0.30
N GLY A 10 -51.34 4.21 0.54
CA GLY A 10 -49.99 4.23 1.07
C GLY A 10 -48.98 4.05 -0.06
N SER A 11 -48.29 5.13 -0.44
CA SER A 11 -47.09 5.07 -1.27
C SER A 11 -46.01 4.31 -0.51
N ALA A 12 -45.86 3.02 -0.80
CA ALA A 12 -44.71 2.25 -0.39
C ALA A 12 -43.48 2.86 -1.07
N ALA A 13 -42.74 3.69 -0.34
CA ALA A 13 -41.41 4.12 -0.72
C ALA A 13 -40.57 2.86 -0.90
N THR A 14 -40.31 2.53 -2.16
CA THR A 14 -39.38 1.47 -2.53
C THR A 14 -38.00 1.98 -2.14
N THR A 15 -37.52 1.60 -0.96
CA THR A 15 -36.11 1.72 -0.62
C THR A 15 -35.35 0.85 -1.61
N ALA A 16 -34.86 1.48 -2.68
CA ALA A 16 -33.89 0.86 -3.56
C ALA A 16 -32.74 0.35 -2.69
N ALA A 17 -32.58 -0.97 -2.63
CA ALA A 17 -31.44 -1.57 -1.97
C ALA A 17 -30.18 -0.90 -2.53
N SER A 18 -29.34 -0.33 -1.66
CA SER A 18 -28.06 0.23 -2.07
C SER A 18 -27.29 -0.87 -2.80
N ALA A 19 -27.06 -0.71 -4.11
CA ALA A 19 -26.22 -1.62 -4.84
C ALA A 19 -24.85 -1.68 -4.15
N ASP A 20 -24.36 -2.88 -3.83
CA ASP A 20 -23.02 -3.08 -3.28
C ASP A 20 -22.01 -2.38 -4.19
N SER A 21 -21.36 -1.32 -3.67
CA SER A 21 -20.46 -0.47 -4.46
C SER A 21 -19.30 -1.25 -5.04
N ARG A 22 -18.88 -2.32 -4.36
CA ARG A 22 -17.89 -3.26 -4.87
C ARG A 22 -18.40 -4.01 -6.09
N ALA A 23 -19.61 -4.55 -6.03
CA ALA A 23 -20.20 -5.29 -7.14
C ALA A 23 -20.48 -4.40 -8.36
N ALA A 24 -20.77 -3.11 -8.14
CA ALA A 24 -21.00 -2.14 -9.21
C ALA A 24 -19.70 -1.60 -9.86
N ALA A 25 -18.53 -1.85 -9.26
CA ALA A 25 -17.26 -1.36 -9.77
C ALA A 25 -16.80 -2.12 -11.04
N PRO A 26 -16.09 -1.46 -11.97
CA PRO A 26 -15.45 -2.12 -13.11
C PRO A 26 -14.57 -3.29 -12.66
N GLU A 27 -14.51 -4.35 -13.47
CA GLU A 27 -13.82 -5.61 -13.11
C GLU A 27 -12.36 -5.36 -12.72
N GLU A 28 -11.61 -4.63 -13.55
CA GLU A 28 -10.19 -4.37 -13.33
C GLU A 28 -9.95 -3.51 -12.09
N PHE A 29 -10.85 -2.58 -11.81
CA PHE A 29 -10.79 -1.77 -10.60
C PHE A 29 -11.06 -2.63 -9.35
N ARG A 30 -12.11 -3.46 -9.39
CA ARG A 30 -12.41 -4.38 -8.30
C ARG A 30 -11.26 -5.38 -8.09
N MET A 31 -10.71 -5.97 -9.15
CA MET A 31 -9.57 -6.88 -9.06
C MET A 31 -8.35 -6.20 -8.45
N TRP A 32 -8.05 -4.96 -8.84
CA TRP A 32 -6.97 -4.18 -8.23
C TRP A 32 -7.17 -4.00 -6.72
N ILE A 33 -8.34 -3.53 -6.31
CA ILE A 33 -8.65 -3.26 -4.90
C ILE A 33 -8.60 -4.56 -4.08
N ASP A 34 -9.28 -5.60 -4.57
CA ASP A 34 -9.33 -6.91 -3.93
C ASP A 34 -7.92 -7.48 -3.75
N ALA A 35 -7.06 -7.36 -4.77
CA ALA A 35 -5.66 -7.79 -4.71
C ALA A 35 -4.86 -6.96 -3.69
N ARG A 36 -4.94 -5.63 -3.79
CA ARG A 36 -4.05 -4.72 -3.08
C ARG A 36 -4.35 -4.60 -1.59
N ALA A 37 -5.64 -4.67 -1.22
CA ALA A 37 -6.11 -4.33 0.13
C ALA A 37 -7.15 -5.33 0.69
N GLY A 38 -7.45 -6.41 -0.03
CA GLY A 38 -8.37 -7.44 0.41
C GLY A 38 -9.84 -7.07 0.17
N THR A 39 -10.74 -7.79 0.84
CA THR A 39 -12.20 -7.61 0.71
C THR A 39 -12.88 -7.20 2.04
N GLY A 40 -12.07 -6.89 3.06
CA GLY A 40 -12.51 -6.43 4.38
C GLY A 40 -11.59 -6.91 5.49
N GLU A 41 -11.23 -8.20 5.47
CA GLU A 41 -10.19 -8.73 6.34
C GLU A 41 -8.80 -8.21 5.93
N PRO A 42 -7.87 -8.02 6.89
CA PRO A 42 -6.51 -7.61 6.59
C PRO A 42 -5.81 -8.58 5.65
N VAL A 43 -5.03 -8.03 4.72
CA VAL A 43 -4.09 -8.78 3.88
C VAL A 43 -2.70 -8.19 4.02
N HIS A 44 -1.68 -8.99 3.69
CA HIS A 44 -0.29 -8.58 3.85
C HIS A 44 0.49 -8.80 2.56
N TRP A 45 1.16 -7.77 2.05
CA TRP A 45 2.12 -7.92 0.97
C TRP A 45 3.50 -8.11 1.57
N VAL A 46 4.15 -9.22 1.26
CA VAL A 46 5.53 -9.53 1.65
C VAL A 46 6.44 -9.07 0.52
N SER A 47 7.57 -8.45 0.85
CA SER A 47 8.56 -8.03 -0.13
C SER A 47 9.95 -8.49 0.26
N GLU A 48 10.70 -8.99 -0.71
CA GLU A 48 12.10 -9.40 -0.53
C GLU A 48 12.92 -9.08 -1.77
N GLY A 49 14.16 -8.68 -1.57
CA GLY A 49 15.12 -8.41 -2.63
C GLY A 49 16.34 -7.67 -2.14
N ALA A 50 16.83 -6.72 -2.93
CA ALA A 50 18.16 -6.16 -2.72
C ALA A 50 18.30 -4.71 -3.18
N ILE A 51 19.37 -4.10 -2.68
CA ILE A 51 19.80 -2.75 -3.00
C ILE A 51 21.19 -2.85 -3.63
N TYR A 52 21.34 -2.25 -4.80
CA TYR A 52 22.54 -2.28 -5.61
C TYR A 52 23.09 -0.87 -5.78
N GLU A 53 24.40 -0.74 -5.66
CA GLU A 53 25.13 0.47 -6.02
C GLU A 53 24.98 0.73 -7.53
N TYR A 54 24.60 1.94 -7.91
CA TYR A 54 24.56 2.35 -9.30
C TYR A 54 25.79 3.22 -9.64
N PRO A 55 26.48 2.98 -10.77
CA PRO A 55 26.15 2.03 -11.85
C PRO A 55 26.84 0.66 -11.73
N THR A 56 27.60 0.39 -10.68
CA THR A 56 28.47 -0.81 -10.60
C THR A 56 27.71 -2.14 -10.56
N GLY A 57 26.45 -2.11 -10.09
CA GLY A 57 25.63 -3.31 -9.88
C GLY A 57 26.03 -4.12 -8.65
N ARG A 58 26.95 -3.61 -7.82
CA ARG A 58 27.38 -4.29 -6.59
C ARG A 58 26.23 -4.30 -5.58
N LYS A 59 25.86 -5.48 -5.10
CA LYS A 59 24.87 -5.62 -4.01
C LYS A 59 25.44 -5.00 -2.74
N LEU A 60 24.72 -4.04 -2.18
CA LEU A 60 25.09 -3.38 -0.93
C LEU A 60 24.38 -4.01 0.26
N PHE A 61 23.08 -4.28 0.10
CA PHE A 61 22.20 -4.80 1.13
C PHE A 61 21.16 -5.73 0.52
N GLY A 62 20.65 -6.67 1.31
CA GLY A 62 19.31 -7.18 1.07
C GLY A 62 18.27 -6.26 1.70
N MET A 63 16.99 -6.52 1.41
CA MET A 63 15.88 -5.83 2.03
C MET A 63 14.68 -6.76 2.11
N ILE A 64 14.05 -6.80 3.28
CA ILE A 64 12.82 -7.54 3.54
C ILE A 64 11.80 -6.62 4.20
N GLY A 65 10.53 -6.80 3.90
CA GLY A 65 9.50 -5.96 4.50
C GLY A 65 8.12 -6.46 4.18
N PHE A 66 7.13 -5.75 4.71
CA PHE A 66 5.75 -6.03 4.42
C PHE A 66 4.85 -4.81 4.58
N ASP A 67 3.71 -4.90 3.91
CA ASP A 67 2.60 -3.97 4.02
C ASP A 67 1.42 -4.71 4.63
N SER A 68 0.84 -4.22 5.71
CA SER A 68 -0.45 -4.71 6.22
C SER A 68 -1.54 -3.77 5.75
N SER A 69 -2.59 -4.30 5.13
CA SER A 69 -3.56 -3.52 4.34
C SER A 69 -5.00 -3.94 4.64
N ARG A 70 -5.92 -2.98 4.67
CA ARG A 70 -7.37 -3.20 4.72
C ARG A 70 -8.09 -2.21 3.82
N VAL A 71 -9.21 -2.64 3.24
CA VAL A 71 -10.09 -1.80 2.43
C VAL A 71 -11.43 -1.49 3.12
N PHE A 72 -11.97 -0.31 2.80
CA PHE A 72 -13.33 0.12 3.07
C PHE A 72 -13.98 0.57 1.76
N TRP A 73 -14.98 -0.18 1.32
CA TRP A 73 -15.79 0.20 0.17
C TRP A 73 -16.84 1.24 0.58
N PRO A 74 -17.10 2.26 -0.24
CA PRO A 74 -18.07 3.29 0.09
C PRO A 74 -19.50 2.74 0.05
N ALA A 75 -20.43 3.37 0.76
CA ALA A 75 -21.84 3.00 0.67
C ALA A 75 -22.44 3.33 -0.71
N LYS A 76 -21.96 4.39 -1.35
CA LYS A 76 -22.44 4.88 -2.64
C LYS A 76 -21.46 4.49 -3.77
N PRO A 77 -21.92 3.84 -4.84
CA PRO A 77 -21.10 3.58 -6.02
C PRO A 77 -20.52 4.86 -6.63
N GLY A 78 -19.25 4.81 -7.01
CA GLY A 78 -18.52 5.93 -7.62
C GLY A 78 -17.80 6.84 -6.61
N ASP A 79 -18.13 6.77 -5.32
CA ASP A 79 -17.33 7.43 -4.29
C ASP A 79 -15.96 6.73 -4.14
N PRO A 80 -14.93 7.41 -3.58
CA PRO A 80 -13.61 6.79 -3.44
C PRO A 80 -13.58 5.59 -2.50
N VAL A 81 -12.82 4.57 -2.88
CA VAL A 81 -12.52 3.41 -2.02
C VAL A 81 -11.36 3.75 -1.10
N VAL A 82 -11.50 3.51 0.19
CA VAL A 82 -10.44 3.83 1.18
C VAL A 82 -9.63 2.59 1.48
N HIS A 83 -8.31 2.70 1.37
CA HIS A 83 -7.35 1.67 1.72
C HIS A 83 -6.43 2.20 2.83
N LEU A 84 -6.41 1.52 3.97
CA LEU A 84 -5.53 1.84 5.10
C LEU A 84 -4.40 0.82 5.14
N THR A 85 -3.16 1.31 5.24
CA THR A 85 -2.00 0.42 5.28
C THR A 85 -0.92 0.90 6.25
N ARG A 86 -0.16 -0.05 6.80
CA ARG A 86 1.15 0.20 7.43
C ARG A 86 2.21 -0.53 6.64
N LYS A 87 3.38 0.08 6.50
CA LYS A 87 4.49 -0.52 5.74
C LYS A 87 5.78 -0.42 6.52
N THR A 88 6.56 -1.49 6.53
CA THR A 88 7.89 -1.48 7.16
C THR A 88 8.88 -2.37 6.41
N TYR A 89 10.10 -1.87 6.21
CA TYR A 89 11.17 -2.56 5.48
C TYR A 89 12.49 -2.46 6.25
N ALA A 90 13.09 -3.60 6.52
CA ALA A 90 14.41 -3.72 7.12
C ALA A 90 15.47 -3.93 6.04
N TYR A 91 16.63 -3.33 6.26
CA TYR A 91 17.84 -3.64 5.50
C TYR A 91 18.47 -4.90 6.06
N THR A 92 19.10 -5.68 5.19
CA THR A 92 19.77 -6.89 5.59
C THR A 92 21.19 -6.97 5.07
N ASP A 93 22.02 -7.74 5.76
CA ASP A 93 23.33 -8.13 5.29
C ASP A 93 23.21 -8.77 3.89
N PRO A 94 24.04 -8.38 2.92
CA PRO A 94 23.92 -8.86 1.55
C PRO A 94 24.28 -10.34 1.36
N GLU A 95 25.03 -10.95 2.29
CA GLU A 95 25.53 -12.32 2.21
C GLU A 95 24.73 -13.27 3.12
N THR A 96 24.63 -12.95 4.41
CA THR A 96 23.93 -13.80 5.41
C THR A 96 22.43 -13.56 5.41
N GLY A 97 22.03 -12.40 4.89
CA GLY A 97 20.68 -11.94 4.93
C GLY A 97 20.26 -11.39 6.28
N GLU A 98 21.08 -11.35 7.35
CA GLU A 98 20.71 -10.90 8.71
C GLU A 98 20.16 -9.47 8.75
N ILE A 99 19.19 -9.16 9.62
CA ILE A 99 18.62 -7.79 9.68
C ILE A 99 19.65 -6.87 10.32
N LEU A 100 19.98 -5.79 9.62
CA LEU A 100 20.97 -4.82 10.08
C LEU A 100 20.31 -3.82 11.03
N THR A 101 20.97 -3.63 12.17
CA THR A 101 20.70 -2.54 13.12
C THR A 101 21.81 -1.49 13.13
N GLU A 102 22.98 -1.82 12.55
CA GLU A 102 24.14 -0.95 12.41
C GLU A 102 24.90 -1.27 11.11
N TYR A 103 25.49 -0.25 10.49
CA TYR A 103 26.38 -0.35 9.33
C TYR A 103 27.47 0.72 9.42
N ASN A 104 28.74 0.32 9.40
CA ASN A 104 29.89 1.23 9.51
C ASN A 104 29.79 2.23 10.68
N GLY A 105 29.45 1.76 11.89
CA GLY A 105 29.33 2.62 13.07
C GLY A 105 28.04 3.47 13.12
N ARG A 106 27.15 3.33 12.13
CA ARG A 106 25.92 4.12 12.02
C ARG A 106 24.70 3.23 12.23
N LYS A 107 23.76 3.72 13.03
CA LYS A 107 22.47 3.08 13.21
C LYS A 107 21.75 2.91 11.87
N VAL A 108 21.20 1.73 11.65
CA VAL A 108 20.33 1.40 10.51
C VAL A 108 18.90 1.37 11.00
N ASP A 109 18.13 2.37 10.60
CA ASP A 109 16.70 2.42 10.87
C ASP A 109 15.92 1.81 9.69
N PRO A 110 14.92 0.96 9.96
CA PRO A 110 14.04 0.47 8.93
C PRO A 110 13.20 1.60 8.35
N ILE A 111 12.80 1.47 7.09
CA ILE A 111 11.77 2.31 6.50
C ILE A 111 10.47 1.96 7.20
N ALA A 112 9.75 2.94 7.74
CA ALA A 112 8.53 2.70 8.49
C ALA A 112 7.49 3.79 8.23
N TYR A 113 6.32 3.38 7.74
CA TYR A 113 5.13 4.21 7.58
C TYR A 113 4.07 3.72 8.58
N PRO A 114 3.84 4.45 9.69
CA PRO A 114 2.84 4.11 10.71
C PRO A 114 1.42 4.04 10.17
N TYR A 115 1.19 4.82 9.12
CA TYR A 115 0.04 4.68 8.24
C TYR A 115 0.35 5.27 6.86
N GLN A 116 -0.38 4.79 5.87
CA GLN A 116 -0.76 5.54 4.68
C GLN A 116 -2.26 5.30 4.44
N MET A 117 -3.00 6.36 4.15
CA MET A 117 -4.38 6.27 3.69
C MET A 117 -4.39 6.53 2.18
N ILE A 118 -4.85 5.55 1.41
CA ILE A 118 -4.93 5.64 -0.05
C ILE A 118 -6.40 5.71 -0.43
N SER A 119 -6.79 6.78 -1.12
CA SER A 119 -8.14 6.93 -1.68
C SER A 119 -8.10 6.58 -3.16
N TYR A 120 -8.82 5.53 -3.55
CA TYR A 120 -8.86 5.08 -4.92
C TYR A 120 -10.10 5.57 -5.67
N ARG A 121 -9.89 6.02 -6.89
CA ARG A 121 -10.94 6.45 -7.83
C ARG A 121 -10.66 5.90 -9.22
N TYR A 122 -11.72 5.60 -9.97
CA TYR A 122 -11.63 5.04 -11.31
C TYR A 122 -12.22 6.01 -12.33
N GLU A 123 -11.37 6.54 -13.21
CA GLU A 123 -11.74 7.60 -14.15
C GLU A 123 -11.09 7.32 -15.50
N ASN A 124 -11.86 7.44 -16.59
CA ASN A 124 -11.35 7.34 -17.96
C ASN A 124 -10.51 6.07 -18.22
N GLY A 125 -10.93 4.93 -17.65
CA GLY A 125 -10.22 3.67 -17.79
C GLY A 125 -8.92 3.55 -16.98
N ARG A 126 -8.66 4.46 -16.04
CA ARG A 126 -7.46 4.48 -15.21
C ARG A 126 -7.81 4.41 -13.73
N ILE A 127 -6.88 3.86 -12.95
CA ILE A 127 -6.99 3.75 -11.50
C ILE A 127 -6.11 4.82 -10.86
N TYR A 128 -6.68 5.70 -10.06
CA TYR A 128 -5.94 6.72 -9.33
C TYR A 128 -5.91 6.35 -7.85
N GLY A 129 -4.76 6.55 -7.20
CA GLY A 129 -4.60 6.32 -5.76
C GLY A 129 -3.96 7.55 -5.13
N ASP A 130 -4.76 8.35 -4.46
CA ASP A 130 -4.30 9.57 -3.78
C ASP A 130 -3.87 9.20 -2.35
N VAL A 131 -2.66 9.59 -1.96
CA VAL A 131 -2.03 9.16 -0.70
C VAL A 131 -2.05 10.28 0.32
N GLU A 132 -2.49 9.97 1.53
CA GLU A 132 -2.36 10.81 2.71
C GLU A 132 -1.46 10.15 3.75
N GLN A 133 -0.48 10.90 4.26
CA GLN A 133 0.52 10.43 5.22
C GLN A 133 1.14 11.59 6.02
N GLY A 134 1.97 11.27 7.02
CA GLY A 134 2.71 12.23 7.82
C GLY A 134 2.10 12.48 9.20
N VAL A 135 2.72 13.38 9.95
CA VAL A 135 2.28 13.81 11.28
C VAL A 135 2.30 15.33 11.34
N ALA A 136 1.36 15.94 12.07
CA ALA A 136 1.26 17.37 12.20
C ALA A 136 2.58 17.99 12.71
N PRO A 137 2.99 19.15 12.16
CA PRO A 137 2.30 19.95 11.13
C PRO A 137 2.56 19.49 9.68
N ALA A 138 3.33 18.43 9.46
CA ALA A 138 3.79 17.95 8.15
C ALA A 138 2.92 16.81 7.57
N VAL A 139 1.59 16.89 7.72
CA VAL A 139 0.68 15.97 7.01
C VAL A 139 0.68 16.33 5.52
N GLN A 140 0.85 15.33 4.67
CA GLN A 140 0.95 15.48 3.22
C GLN A 140 -0.20 14.75 2.53
N LYS A 141 -0.69 15.36 1.44
CA LYS A 141 -1.62 14.76 0.49
C LYS A 141 -0.96 14.76 -0.88
N ILE A 142 -0.79 13.59 -1.45
CA ILE A 142 -0.12 13.35 -2.73
C ILE A 142 -1.18 12.86 -3.70
N GLU A 143 -1.61 13.73 -4.61
CA GLU A 143 -2.62 13.39 -5.62
C GLU A 143 -1.97 12.75 -6.85
N ALA A 144 -2.55 11.63 -7.29
CA ALA A 144 -2.14 10.94 -8.51
C ALA A 144 -2.63 11.73 -9.74
N LYS A 145 -1.69 12.17 -10.58
CA LYS A 145 -2.01 12.97 -11.79
C LYS A 145 -2.24 12.12 -13.04
N THR A 146 -1.48 11.05 -13.21
CA THR A 146 -1.47 10.26 -14.46
C THR A 146 -2.34 8.99 -14.38
N GLY A 147 -2.64 8.51 -13.17
CA GLY A 147 -3.33 7.24 -12.94
C GLY A 147 -2.50 6.02 -13.36
N MET A 148 -2.74 4.89 -12.72
CA MET A 148 -2.15 3.59 -13.04
C MET A 148 -2.79 3.04 -14.31
N ALA A 149 -1.94 2.56 -15.22
CA ALA A 149 -2.37 1.88 -16.42
C ALA A 149 -2.49 0.38 -16.13
N TRP A 150 -3.49 -0.26 -16.71
CA TRP A 150 -3.67 -1.69 -16.63
C TRP A 150 -3.80 -2.29 -18.04
N ARG A 151 -3.45 -3.57 -18.15
CA ARG A 151 -3.55 -4.33 -19.39
C ARG A 151 -3.74 -5.81 -19.08
N TRP A 152 -4.58 -6.47 -19.86
CA TRP A 152 -4.70 -7.91 -19.81
C TRP A 152 -3.50 -8.56 -20.52
N MET A 153 -2.80 -9.44 -19.81
CA MET A 153 -1.78 -10.33 -20.34
C MET A 153 -2.40 -11.72 -20.53
N GLY A 154 -2.89 -11.97 -21.74
CA GLY A 154 -3.74 -13.14 -21.99
C GLY A 154 -5.10 -12.99 -21.30
N LYS A 155 -5.76 -14.12 -20.99
CA LYS A 155 -7.13 -14.14 -20.45
C LYS A 155 -7.22 -14.05 -18.92
N ASP A 156 -6.15 -14.40 -18.22
CA ASP A 156 -6.18 -14.66 -16.77
C ASP A 156 -5.29 -13.74 -15.94
N THR A 157 -4.44 -12.90 -16.55
CA THR A 157 -3.50 -12.04 -15.81
C THR A 157 -3.74 -10.58 -16.13
N LEU A 158 -4.10 -9.80 -15.10
CA LEU A 158 -4.19 -8.35 -15.17
C LEU A 158 -2.86 -7.76 -14.69
N ALA A 159 -2.14 -7.08 -15.58
CA ALA A 159 -0.94 -6.35 -15.24
C ALA A 159 -1.26 -4.88 -15.00
N ILE A 160 -0.88 -4.35 -13.84
CA ILE A 160 -1.11 -2.95 -13.45
C ILE A 160 0.22 -2.30 -13.14
N THR A 161 0.53 -1.20 -13.82
CA THR A 161 1.78 -0.47 -13.66
C THR A 161 1.52 0.88 -13.02
N ALA A 162 2.22 1.15 -11.92
CA ALA A 162 2.17 2.40 -11.19
C ALA A 162 3.57 3.05 -11.18
N PRO A 163 3.87 3.91 -12.18
CA PRO A 163 5.11 4.66 -12.18
C PRO A 163 4.96 5.89 -11.27
N VAL A 164 5.95 6.12 -10.41
CA VAL A 164 6.01 7.26 -9.50
C VAL A 164 7.28 8.03 -9.76
N PHE A 165 7.15 9.33 -10.02
CA PHE A 165 8.26 10.25 -10.21
C PHE A 165 8.22 11.24 -9.05
N LEU A 166 9.14 11.07 -8.11
CA LEU A 166 9.25 11.89 -6.91
C LEU A 166 10.28 12.99 -7.16
N ASP A 167 9.82 14.23 -7.00
CA ASP A 167 10.66 15.41 -7.14
C ASP A 167 10.16 16.52 -6.21
N PHE A 168 10.82 16.72 -5.08
CA PHE A 168 10.43 17.74 -4.10
C PHE A 168 11.62 18.30 -3.31
N PRO A 169 11.53 19.55 -2.83
CA PRO A 169 12.57 20.16 -2.02
C PRO A 169 12.67 19.47 -0.64
N LEU A 170 13.89 19.37 -0.12
CA LEU A 170 14.17 18.91 1.24
C LEU A 170 14.47 20.10 2.18
N PRO A 171 14.20 19.97 3.49
CA PRO A 171 14.70 20.91 4.48
C PRO A 171 16.22 21.06 4.35
N GLY A 172 16.72 22.30 4.25
CA GLY A 172 18.15 22.58 4.06
C GLY A 172 18.57 22.82 2.61
N GLY A 173 17.63 22.96 1.67
CA GLY A 173 17.92 23.37 0.28
C GLY A 173 18.32 22.22 -0.66
N GLY A 174 18.35 20.98 -0.16
CA GLY A 174 18.48 19.80 -0.99
C GLY A 174 17.21 19.49 -1.78
N ARG A 175 17.28 18.47 -2.64
CA ARG A 175 16.16 17.98 -3.44
C ARG A 175 16.08 16.47 -3.29
N TYR A 176 14.88 15.95 -3.12
CA TYR A 176 14.60 14.51 -3.15
C TYR A 176 14.14 14.16 -4.55
N GLU A 177 14.91 13.30 -5.21
CA GLU A 177 14.60 12.79 -6.54
C GLU A 177 14.66 11.27 -6.50
N ALA A 178 13.57 10.64 -6.93
CA ALA A 178 13.52 9.20 -7.12
C ALA A 178 12.52 8.85 -8.22
N TRP A 179 12.84 7.80 -8.95
CA TRP A 179 11.90 7.08 -9.78
C TRP A 179 11.56 5.77 -9.09
N GLU A 180 10.28 5.45 -9.02
CA GLU A 180 9.80 4.15 -8.59
C GLU A 180 8.85 3.58 -9.62
N ASN A 181 8.87 2.26 -9.79
CA ASN A 181 7.90 1.56 -10.62
C ASN A 181 7.43 0.32 -9.91
N TYR A 182 6.11 0.18 -9.85
CA TYR A 182 5.43 -0.99 -9.33
C TYR A 182 4.71 -1.67 -10.49
N ASP A 183 5.07 -2.92 -10.77
CA ASP A 183 4.35 -3.78 -11.71
C ASP A 183 3.65 -4.87 -10.93
N PHE A 184 2.33 -4.81 -10.87
CA PHE A 184 1.49 -5.82 -10.25
C PHE A 184 1.00 -6.81 -11.29
N PHE A 185 1.00 -8.09 -10.93
CA PHE A 185 0.43 -9.18 -11.71
C PHE A 185 -0.65 -9.84 -10.86
N ILE A 186 -1.90 -9.65 -11.28
CA ILE A 186 -3.08 -10.14 -10.58
C ILE A 186 -3.71 -11.22 -11.43
N HIS A 187 -3.68 -12.44 -10.93
CA HIS A 187 -4.20 -13.61 -11.62
C HIS A 187 -5.65 -13.86 -11.21
N ARG A 188 -6.48 -14.34 -12.15
CA ARG A 188 -7.82 -14.83 -11.82
C ARG A 188 -7.73 -15.98 -10.81
N ALA A 189 -8.73 -16.09 -9.96
CA ALA A 189 -8.81 -17.12 -8.94
C ALA A 189 -8.62 -18.53 -9.55
N GLY A 190 -7.77 -19.35 -8.92
CA GLY A 190 -7.51 -20.74 -9.34
C GLY A 190 -6.55 -20.91 -10.52
N THR A 191 -5.98 -19.83 -11.06
CA THR A 191 -5.06 -19.91 -12.22
C THR A 191 -3.59 -19.88 -11.85
N ASN A 192 -3.26 -19.44 -10.63
CA ASN A 192 -1.90 -19.40 -10.09
C ASN A 192 -1.95 -19.72 -8.58
N ALA A 193 -0.91 -20.38 -8.06
CA ALA A 193 -0.76 -20.66 -6.64
C ALA A 193 -0.54 -19.37 -5.83
N GLU A 194 0.20 -18.41 -6.41
CA GLU A 194 0.42 -17.07 -5.87
C GLU A 194 -0.29 -16.04 -6.78
N PRO A 195 -1.59 -15.78 -6.56
CA PRO A 195 -2.40 -14.99 -7.49
C PRO A 195 -2.12 -13.49 -7.45
N HIS A 196 -1.39 -13.00 -6.45
CA HIS A 196 -1.09 -11.58 -6.29
C HIS A 196 0.42 -11.40 -6.19
N GLN A 197 1.03 -10.91 -7.26
CA GLN A 197 2.47 -10.73 -7.37
C GLN A 197 2.77 -9.28 -7.73
N MET A 198 3.96 -8.81 -7.36
CA MET A 198 4.41 -7.47 -7.71
C MET A 198 5.93 -7.42 -7.79
N ALA A 199 6.46 -6.73 -8.78
CA ALA A 199 7.85 -6.27 -8.81
C ALA A 199 7.88 -4.77 -8.48
N TRP A 200 8.76 -4.37 -7.58
CA TRP A 200 9.04 -2.97 -7.30
C TRP A 200 10.49 -2.64 -7.61
N GLN A 201 10.69 -1.54 -8.31
CA GLN A 201 11.99 -0.99 -8.64
C GLN A 201 12.04 0.46 -8.18
N ARG A 202 13.19 0.88 -7.67
CA ARG A 202 13.47 2.28 -7.38
C ARG A 202 14.87 2.65 -7.84
N TYR A 203 14.97 3.76 -8.55
CA TYR A 203 16.22 4.48 -8.74
C TYR A 203 16.18 5.74 -7.89
N GLY A 204 17.17 5.91 -7.00
CA GLY A 204 17.27 7.10 -6.17
C GLY A 204 18.43 7.01 -5.19
N ALA A 205 18.52 8.01 -4.32
CA ALA A 205 19.63 8.11 -3.39
C ALA A 205 19.72 6.88 -2.47
N LEU A 206 20.97 6.53 -2.12
CA LEU A 206 21.28 5.60 -1.04
C LEU A 206 20.63 6.04 0.27
N PRO A 207 20.33 5.09 1.18
CA PRO A 207 19.85 5.48 2.50
C PRO A 207 20.96 6.24 3.25
N PRO A 208 20.62 7.25 4.08
CA PRO A 208 21.62 8.14 4.68
C PRO A 208 22.75 7.44 5.44
N PHE A 209 22.46 6.30 6.09
CA PHE A 209 23.46 5.52 6.82
C PHE A 209 24.53 4.90 5.90
N ALA A 210 24.19 4.61 4.64
CA ALA A 210 25.09 3.96 3.67
C ALA A 210 25.99 4.94 2.91
N GLY A 211 25.86 6.25 3.16
CA GLY A 211 26.67 7.29 2.54
C GLY A 211 25.95 8.04 1.42
N LYS A 212 26.73 8.52 0.45
CA LYS A 212 26.23 9.30 -0.70
C LYS A 212 26.26 8.42 -1.95
N GLY A 213 25.38 8.72 -2.91
CA GLY A 213 25.33 8.03 -4.20
C GLY A 213 23.91 7.62 -4.57
N GLN A 214 23.78 6.98 -5.72
CA GLN A 214 22.53 6.46 -6.25
C GLN A 214 22.51 4.94 -6.15
N ALA A 215 21.31 4.39 -6.02
CA ALA A 215 21.11 2.96 -5.92
C ALA A 215 19.87 2.51 -6.69
N ILE A 216 19.92 1.24 -7.10
CA ILE A 216 18.77 0.50 -7.59
C ILE A 216 18.25 -0.37 -6.45
N TYR A 217 16.98 -0.19 -6.09
CA TYR A 217 16.27 -1.10 -5.22
C TYR A 217 15.43 -1.99 -6.11
N HIS A 218 15.44 -3.28 -5.85
CA HIS A 218 14.61 -4.23 -6.58
C HIS A 218 14.08 -5.28 -5.62
N LEU A 219 12.75 -5.31 -5.48
CA LEU A 219 12.05 -6.26 -4.64
C LEU A 219 11.01 -7.01 -5.46
N LEU A 220 10.86 -8.29 -5.17
CA LEU A 220 9.72 -9.10 -5.57
C LEU A 220 8.78 -9.20 -4.38
N SER A 221 7.47 -9.28 -4.64
CA SER A 221 6.46 -9.31 -3.60
C SER A 221 5.29 -10.18 -3.96
N TRP A 222 4.67 -10.73 -2.92
CA TRP A 222 3.48 -11.56 -3.01
C TRP A 222 2.56 -11.29 -1.82
N ARG A 223 1.29 -11.64 -1.96
CA ARG A 223 0.30 -11.43 -0.89
C ARG A 223 0.09 -12.69 -0.07
N VAL A 224 0.03 -12.53 1.24
CA VAL A 224 -0.46 -13.53 2.19
C VAL A 224 -1.70 -13.00 2.93
N GLU A 225 -2.58 -13.91 3.33
CA GLU A 225 -3.89 -13.56 3.90
C GLU A 225 -3.86 -13.34 5.43
N SER A 226 -2.72 -13.55 6.09
CA SER A 226 -2.59 -13.30 7.53
C SER A 226 -1.15 -13.03 7.93
N ASN A 227 -0.96 -12.31 9.04
CA ASN A 227 0.38 -12.07 9.60
C ASN A 227 1.09 -13.38 10.02
N ALA A 228 0.33 -14.43 10.31
CA ALA A 228 0.86 -15.74 10.66
C ALA A 228 1.58 -16.42 9.47
N ALA A 229 1.19 -16.06 8.25
CA ALA A 229 1.76 -16.55 6.99
C ALA A 229 2.94 -15.70 6.47
N LEU A 230 3.34 -14.64 7.19
CA LEU A 230 4.58 -13.94 6.89
C LEU A 230 5.78 -14.91 7.00
N PRO A 231 6.84 -14.74 6.18
CA PRO A 231 8.05 -15.54 6.30
C PRO A 231 8.54 -15.56 7.77
N PRO A 232 8.91 -16.73 8.33
CA PRO A 232 9.13 -16.88 9.78
C PRO A 232 10.09 -15.85 10.36
N ARG A 233 11.14 -15.53 9.62
CA ARG A 233 12.14 -14.56 10.02
C ARG A 233 11.63 -13.12 10.03
N LEU A 234 10.85 -12.75 9.00
CA LEU A 234 10.22 -11.43 8.91
C LEU A 234 9.19 -11.26 10.04
N ARG A 235 8.39 -12.31 10.29
CA ARG A 235 7.41 -12.36 11.37
C ARG A 235 8.07 -12.18 12.75
N ALA A 236 9.10 -12.97 13.04
CA ALA A 236 9.81 -12.91 14.33
C ALA A 236 10.44 -11.53 14.59
N TRP A 237 10.96 -10.88 13.56
CA TRP A 237 11.43 -9.49 13.66
C TRP A 237 10.27 -8.52 13.89
N ALA A 238 9.18 -8.64 13.13
CA ALA A 238 8.03 -7.75 13.23
C ALA A 238 7.35 -7.84 14.61
N GLU A 239 7.16 -9.04 15.15
CA GLU A 239 6.60 -9.26 16.49
C GLU A 239 7.44 -8.59 17.58
N ARG A 240 8.78 -8.62 17.44
CA ARG A 240 9.70 -8.05 18.42
C ARG A 240 9.85 -6.53 18.28
N GLU A 241 10.05 -6.04 17.05
CA GLU A 241 10.53 -4.68 16.79
C GLU A 241 9.48 -3.75 16.18
N LYS A 242 8.43 -4.32 15.57
CA LYS A 242 7.41 -3.59 14.79
C LYS A 242 5.98 -4.14 15.01
N PRO A 243 5.55 -4.45 16.25
CA PRO A 243 4.29 -5.15 16.49
C PRO A 243 3.06 -4.40 15.95
N MET A 244 3.09 -3.06 15.97
CA MET A 244 2.03 -2.23 15.41
C MET A 244 1.82 -2.45 13.90
N TRP A 245 2.87 -2.79 13.14
CA TRP A 245 2.78 -3.00 11.68
C TRP A 245 2.16 -4.33 11.29
N LEU A 246 2.07 -5.29 12.21
CA LEU A 246 1.45 -6.60 11.95
C LEU A 246 -0.04 -6.50 11.59
N ASN A 247 -0.66 -5.35 11.83
CA ASN A 247 -2.04 -5.07 11.45
C ASN A 247 -2.13 -3.70 10.77
N PRO A 248 -3.03 -3.50 9.79
CA PRO A 248 -3.32 -2.19 9.23
C PRO A 248 -3.96 -1.28 10.30
N PRO A 249 -4.02 0.04 10.07
CA PRO A 249 -4.85 0.92 10.88
C PRO A 249 -6.29 0.41 10.84
N ARG A 250 -6.94 0.42 12.01
CA ARG A 250 -8.27 -0.14 12.25
C ARG A 250 -9.33 0.67 11.52
N ASP A 251 -9.21 1.99 11.55
CA ASP A 251 -10.21 2.95 11.08
C ASP A 251 -9.59 4.34 10.83
N LEU A 252 -10.42 5.29 10.38
CA LEU A 252 -10.00 6.67 10.15
C LEU A 252 -9.68 7.42 11.44
N ASP A 253 -10.32 7.09 12.57
CA ASP A 253 -10.07 7.76 13.84
C ASP A 253 -8.64 7.50 14.33
N GLU A 254 -8.15 6.27 14.15
CA GLU A 254 -6.76 5.92 14.42
C GLU A 254 -5.80 6.70 13.53
N ILE A 255 -6.12 6.89 12.24
CA ILE A 255 -5.31 7.74 11.34
C ILE A 255 -5.24 9.17 11.87
N ARG A 256 -6.37 9.74 12.33
CA ARG A 256 -6.40 11.10 12.89
C ARG A 256 -5.59 11.21 14.17
N ALA A 257 -5.60 10.19 15.03
CA ALA A 257 -4.76 10.15 16.22
C ALA A 257 -3.26 10.06 15.87
N LEU A 258 -2.88 9.21 14.90
CA LEU A 258 -1.51 9.11 14.38
C LEU A 258 -1.03 10.44 13.80
N GLN A 259 -1.90 11.15 13.08
CA GLN A 259 -1.60 12.48 12.52
C GLN A 259 -1.36 13.55 13.58
N LYS A 260 -1.94 13.42 14.76
CA LYS A 260 -1.69 14.34 15.88
C LYS A 260 -0.44 13.97 16.70
N GLY A 261 0.22 12.86 16.37
CA GLY A 261 1.35 12.33 17.14
C GLY A 261 0.94 11.68 18.46
N GLU A 262 -0.36 11.42 18.66
CA GLU A 262 -0.91 10.84 19.89
C GLU A 262 -0.61 9.33 19.99
N ALA A 263 -0.29 8.68 18.88
CA ALA A 263 0.18 7.30 18.82
C ALA A 263 1.72 7.27 18.70
N VAL A 264 2.36 6.87 19.80
CA VAL A 264 3.75 7.18 20.19
C VAL A 264 4.85 6.46 19.39
N GLN A 265 4.52 5.56 18.45
CA GLN A 265 5.53 4.84 17.67
C GLN A 265 5.43 5.13 16.17
N GLY A 266 6.56 5.50 15.56
CA GLY A 266 6.85 4.93 14.25
C GLY A 266 7.22 5.82 13.09
N TRP A 267 7.19 7.15 13.24
CA TRP A 267 7.86 7.98 12.25
C TRP A 267 9.37 7.80 12.46
N ALA A 268 10.08 7.33 11.45
CA ALA A 268 11.54 7.41 11.43
C ALA A 268 11.89 8.88 11.73
N ARG A 269 12.51 9.11 12.90
CA ARG A 269 12.95 10.45 13.31
C ARG A 269 14.23 10.82 12.58
#